data_AF-A0A8J4TAS4-F1
#
_entry.id   AF-A0A8J4TAS4-F1
#
_cell.length_a   1.000
_cell.length_b   1.000
_cell.length_c   1.000
_cell.angle_alpha   90.00
_cell.angle_beta   90.00
_cell.angle_gamma   90.00
#
_symmetry.space_group_name_H-M   'P 1'
#
loop_
_entity.id
_entity.type
_entity.pdbx_description
1 polymer ?
#
loop_
_entity_poly.entity_id
_entity_poly.type
_entity_poly.pdbx_seq_one_letter_code
_entity_poly.pdbx_strand_id
1 'polypeptide(L)'
;MNVSGLFLIETQHLSQYKDTGLLQNEIKEYFSPRDFRIGQTVTILGRKFLIYDCDSFTKAWYYQNFGLTDFKPVDVTVKPPEIAKKEIPPYNGFGSLEDSLASTKSFLPKPPRADFAKQVDYATKMLRYEARLDSSRPGDACRRFILSYRLCDDMISIYETPLRNSGFPGGTFLRRARIAKPGSSVENPVYYGPADFSLGSKIDVFGSRFIITDADAFVIKFLEANRDQFSDELIQCWRARLTEKEEQDRAHQSVKQKNVKGGPVEVRRHEGDMLDMMNELKTQLKKMAITDKTRLDEMFLRYNKDRLGFIDIENLKDMCRKMQLPPDEDVLNALLDEYGTEGRMSLEQFRKFFEL
;
A
#
# COMPACT_ATOMS: atom_id res chain seq x y z
N MET A 1 -25.27 44.87 -58.24
CA MET A 1 -25.55 44.13 -59.49
C MET A 1 -26.77 43.27 -59.24
N ASN A 2 -27.80 43.51 -60.04
CA ASN A 2 -29.09 42.83 -60.03
C ASN A 2 -28.95 41.31 -60.09
N VAL A 3 -29.64 40.60 -59.21
CA VAL A 3 -30.24 39.31 -59.55
C VAL A 3 -31.61 39.21 -58.87
N SER A 4 -32.62 39.65 -59.61
CA SER A 4 -34.03 39.57 -59.28
C SER A 4 -34.53 38.12 -59.46
N GLY A 5 -34.72 37.39 -58.37
CA GLY A 5 -35.34 36.07 -58.36
C GLY A 5 -36.87 36.19 -58.25
N LEU A 6 -37.53 36.45 -59.38
CA LEU A 6 -38.97 36.29 -59.50
C LEU A 6 -39.32 34.80 -59.35
N PHE A 7 -40.04 34.40 -58.30
CA PHE A 7 -40.87 33.20 -58.36
C PHE A 7 -42.16 33.53 -59.10
N LEU A 8 -42.02 33.73 -60.42
CA LEU A 8 -43.08 33.40 -61.35
C LEU A 8 -43.16 31.87 -61.34
N ILE A 9 -44.22 31.31 -60.75
CA ILE A 9 -44.68 30.00 -61.23
C ILE A 9 -45.21 30.30 -62.63
N GLU A 10 -44.29 30.25 -63.58
CA GLU A 10 -44.52 30.53 -64.97
C GLU A 10 -45.60 29.57 -65.46
N THR A 11 -46.76 30.13 -65.78
CA THR A 11 -47.86 29.53 -66.52
C THR A 11 -47.44 29.20 -67.96
N GLN A 12 -46.38 28.41 -68.13
CA GLN A 12 -45.89 27.94 -69.43
C GLN A 12 -45.83 26.42 -69.56
N HIS A 13 -46.09 25.65 -68.50
CA HIS A 13 -46.09 24.18 -68.58
C HIS A 13 -47.50 23.55 -68.70
N LEU A 14 -48.48 24.30 -69.23
CA LEU A 14 -49.86 23.82 -69.45
C LEU A 14 -50.11 23.27 -70.88
N SER A 15 -49.08 23.22 -71.73
CA SER A 15 -49.20 22.68 -73.11
C SER A 15 -48.88 21.18 -73.24
N GLN A 16 -48.26 20.55 -72.25
CA GLN A 16 -47.85 19.13 -72.34
C GLN A 16 -48.81 18.12 -71.68
N TYR A 17 -49.86 18.58 -70.98
CA TYR A 17 -50.91 17.70 -70.43
C TYR A 17 -52.24 17.81 -71.18
N LYS A 18 -52.19 18.13 -72.48
CA LYS A 18 -53.39 18.11 -73.34
C LYS A 18 -53.72 16.73 -73.94
N ASP A 19 -52.83 15.74 -73.81
CA ASP A 19 -52.98 14.43 -74.47
C ASP A 19 -53.25 13.24 -73.54
N THR A 20 -53.50 13.46 -72.25
CA THR A 20 -54.10 12.44 -71.40
C THR A 20 -55.58 12.76 -71.23
N GLY A 21 -56.44 12.03 -71.93
CA GLY A 21 -57.91 12.17 -71.93
C GLY A 21 -58.58 11.87 -70.59
N LEU A 22 -58.19 12.58 -69.54
CA LEU A 22 -58.98 12.78 -68.34
C LEU A 22 -59.83 14.02 -68.58
N LEU A 23 -61.13 13.78 -68.71
CA LEU A 23 -62.17 14.77 -68.94
C LEU A 23 -62.00 15.96 -67.98
N GLN A 24 -62.13 17.16 -68.52
CA GLN A 24 -62.23 18.44 -67.81
C GLN A 24 -63.35 18.50 -66.73
N ASN A 25 -64.10 17.40 -66.54
CA ASN A 25 -65.29 17.27 -65.69
C ASN A 25 -65.04 16.61 -64.32
N GLU A 26 -63.80 16.26 -63.97
CA GLU A 26 -63.48 15.63 -62.66
C GLU A 26 -62.55 16.47 -61.75
N ILE A 27 -62.17 17.68 -62.13
CA ILE A 27 -61.42 18.60 -61.26
C ILE A 27 -62.42 19.52 -60.55
N LYS A 28 -62.76 19.20 -59.30
CA LYS A 28 -63.77 19.94 -58.51
C LYS A 28 -63.22 21.15 -57.74
N GLU A 29 -61.92 21.18 -57.40
CA GLU A 29 -61.34 22.24 -56.58
C GLU A 29 -59.81 22.33 -56.76
N TYR A 30 -59.28 23.55 -56.84
CA TYR A 30 -57.84 23.82 -56.89
C TYR A 30 -57.37 24.40 -55.55
N PHE A 31 -56.12 24.14 -55.17
CA PHE A 31 -55.57 24.74 -53.95
C PHE A 31 -55.50 26.26 -54.06
N SER A 32 -55.95 26.93 -53.01
CA SER A 32 -55.84 28.36 -52.82
C SER A 32 -54.69 28.68 -51.86
N PRO A 33 -54.14 29.91 -51.87
CA PRO A 33 -53.17 30.33 -50.86
C PRO A 33 -53.67 30.16 -49.42
N ARG A 34 -54.99 30.14 -49.18
CA ARG A 34 -55.53 29.95 -47.82
C ARG A 34 -55.26 28.56 -47.25
N ASP A 35 -55.01 27.58 -48.11
CA ASP A 35 -54.79 26.17 -47.78
C ASP A 35 -53.31 25.87 -47.43
N PHE A 36 -52.41 26.84 -47.64
CA PHE A 36 -50.98 26.72 -47.39
C PHE A 36 -50.53 27.49 -46.14
N ARG A 37 -51.06 27.13 -44.96
CA ARG A 37 -50.65 27.72 -43.68
C ARG A 37 -49.58 26.88 -42.96
N ILE A 38 -48.70 27.55 -42.20
CA ILE A 38 -47.75 26.85 -41.33
C ILE A 38 -48.53 25.98 -40.32
N GLY A 39 -48.15 24.72 -40.19
CA GLY A 39 -48.81 23.72 -39.36
C GLY A 39 -49.94 22.94 -40.06
N GLN A 40 -50.38 23.34 -41.26
CA GLN A 40 -51.35 22.56 -42.04
C GLN A 40 -50.66 21.47 -42.87
N THR A 41 -51.38 20.35 -43.04
CA THR A 41 -50.94 19.22 -43.88
C THR A 41 -51.73 19.22 -45.18
N VAL A 42 -51.05 19.36 -46.32
CA VAL A 42 -51.65 19.39 -47.65
C VAL A 42 -51.41 18.05 -48.35
N THR A 43 -52.42 17.52 -49.04
CA THR A 43 -52.29 16.27 -49.80
C THR A 43 -52.05 16.58 -51.28
N ILE A 44 -50.83 16.44 -51.76
CA ILE A 44 -50.44 16.68 -53.15
C ILE A 44 -50.15 15.34 -53.81
N LEU A 45 -50.88 15.00 -54.88
CA LEU A 45 -50.73 13.75 -55.63
C LEU A 45 -50.76 12.49 -54.73
N GLY A 46 -51.67 12.48 -53.75
CA GLY A 46 -51.84 11.37 -52.80
C GLY A 46 -50.82 11.30 -51.66
N ARG A 47 -49.85 12.23 -51.59
CA ARG A 47 -48.86 12.31 -50.50
C ARG A 47 -49.18 13.49 -49.58
N LYS A 48 -49.10 13.26 -48.27
CA LYS A 48 -49.34 14.27 -47.23
C LYS A 48 -48.04 15.02 -46.93
N PHE A 49 -48.04 16.33 -47.09
CA PHE A 49 -46.93 17.23 -46.80
C PHE A 49 -47.31 18.18 -45.67
N LEU A 50 -46.51 18.23 -44.60
CA LEU A 50 -46.64 19.21 -43.53
C LEU A 50 -45.87 20.48 -43.90
N ILE A 51 -46.56 21.62 -43.92
CA ILE A 51 -45.93 22.93 -44.12
C ILE A 51 -45.37 23.37 -42.77
N TYR A 52 -44.05 23.33 -42.62
CA TYR A 52 -43.40 23.57 -41.33
C TYR A 52 -42.82 24.98 -41.18
N ASP A 53 -42.40 25.63 -42.27
CA ASP A 53 -41.95 27.01 -42.28
C ASP A 53 -42.25 27.66 -43.64
N CYS A 54 -42.24 28.98 -43.68
CA CYS A 54 -42.35 29.75 -44.92
C CYS A 54 -41.36 30.93 -44.93
N ASP A 55 -40.93 31.33 -46.13
CA ASP A 55 -39.99 32.44 -46.30
C ASP A 55 -40.59 33.79 -45.84
N SER A 56 -39.71 34.72 -45.47
CA SER A 56 -40.00 36.08 -45.02
C SER A 56 -40.95 36.87 -45.94
N PHE A 57 -40.77 36.78 -47.27
CA PHE A 57 -41.67 37.38 -48.25
C PHE A 57 -43.09 36.82 -48.12
N THR A 58 -43.19 35.49 -47.99
CA THR A 58 -44.47 34.79 -47.89
C THR A 58 -45.19 35.18 -46.58
N LYS A 59 -44.45 35.32 -45.47
CA LYS A 59 -44.97 35.83 -44.19
C LYS A 59 -45.59 37.23 -44.34
N ALA A 60 -44.88 38.15 -44.99
CA ALA A 60 -45.38 39.51 -45.23
C ALA A 60 -46.62 39.55 -46.12
N TRP A 61 -46.67 38.71 -47.16
CA TRP A 61 -47.81 38.61 -48.08
C TRP A 61 -49.08 38.08 -47.37
N TYR A 62 -48.95 37.07 -46.50
CA TYR A 62 -50.07 36.56 -45.70
C TYR A 62 -50.56 37.58 -44.66
N TYR A 63 -49.65 38.38 -44.09
CA TYR A 63 -50.02 39.47 -43.19
C TYR A 63 -50.84 40.56 -43.91
N GLN A 64 -50.42 40.98 -45.11
CA GLN A 64 -51.08 42.04 -45.87
C GLN A 64 -52.45 41.62 -46.43
N ASN A 65 -52.57 40.40 -46.96
CA ASN A 65 -53.78 39.97 -47.68
C ASN A 65 -54.81 39.25 -46.78
N PHE A 66 -54.35 38.60 -45.71
CA PHE A 66 -55.18 37.75 -44.88
C PHE A 66 -55.09 38.08 -43.38
N GLY A 67 -54.27 39.05 -42.98
CA GLY A 67 -54.13 39.48 -41.58
C GLY A 67 -53.52 38.43 -40.66
N LEU A 68 -52.85 37.40 -41.19
CA LEU A 68 -52.23 36.36 -40.37
C LEU A 68 -50.97 36.90 -39.67
N THR A 69 -50.89 36.68 -38.36
CA THR A 69 -49.78 37.10 -37.50
C THR A 69 -49.01 35.93 -36.87
N ASP A 70 -49.57 34.73 -36.92
CA ASP A 70 -48.94 33.53 -36.34
C ASP A 70 -48.15 32.76 -37.40
N PHE A 71 -46.83 32.98 -37.41
CA PHE A 71 -45.89 32.30 -38.29
C PHE A 71 -44.84 31.49 -37.50
N LYS A 72 -45.25 30.85 -36.41
CA LYS A 72 -44.36 29.99 -35.62
C LYS A 72 -43.94 28.76 -36.43
N PRO A 73 -42.65 28.60 -36.76
CA PRO A 73 -42.19 27.43 -37.50
C PRO A 73 -42.38 26.18 -36.64
N VAL A 74 -42.85 25.11 -37.27
CA VAL A 74 -43.01 23.79 -36.64
C VAL A 74 -41.66 23.08 -36.69
N ASP A 75 -41.18 22.62 -35.54
CA ASP A 75 -39.95 21.83 -35.47
C ASP A 75 -40.21 20.42 -36.03
N VAL A 76 -39.58 20.11 -37.16
CA VAL A 76 -39.64 18.79 -37.84
C VAL A 76 -38.35 18.01 -37.61
N THR A 77 -37.55 18.34 -36.59
CA THR A 77 -36.36 17.56 -36.25
C THR A 77 -36.78 16.15 -35.81
N VAL A 78 -36.68 15.21 -36.75
CA VAL A 78 -36.84 13.79 -36.44
C VAL A 78 -35.65 13.38 -35.61
N LYS A 79 -35.88 13.10 -34.31
CA LYS A 79 -34.84 12.47 -33.49
C LYS A 79 -34.49 11.13 -34.14
N PRO A 80 -33.22 10.88 -34.48
CA PRO A 80 -32.81 9.56 -34.96
C PRO A 80 -33.28 8.51 -33.95
N PRO A 81 -33.81 7.36 -34.41
CA PRO A 81 -34.15 6.29 -33.48
C PRO A 81 -32.91 5.94 -32.66
N GLU A 82 -33.07 5.80 -31.34
CA GLU A 82 -31.98 5.35 -30.48
C GLU A 82 -31.58 3.94 -30.92
N ILE A 83 -30.35 3.81 -31.41
CA ILE A 83 -29.81 2.51 -31.79
C ILE A 83 -29.73 1.67 -30.51
N ALA A 84 -30.37 0.49 -30.52
CA ALA A 84 -30.30 -0.44 -29.41
C ALA A 84 -28.83 -0.70 -29.05
N LYS A 85 -28.45 -0.44 -27.80
CA LYS A 85 -27.09 -0.68 -27.32
C LYS A 85 -26.85 -2.17 -27.35
N LYS A 86 -25.74 -2.59 -27.98
CA LYS A 86 -25.31 -3.99 -27.95
C LYS A 86 -24.87 -4.30 -26.53
N GLU A 87 -25.62 -5.16 -25.85
CA GLU A 87 -25.20 -5.69 -24.56
C GLU A 87 -24.05 -6.67 -24.77
N ILE A 88 -23.08 -6.63 -23.85
CA ILE A 88 -21.97 -7.57 -23.85
C ILE A 88 -22.52 -8.88 -23.28
N PRO A 89 -22.33 -10.03 -23.96
CA PRO A 89 -22.80 -11.30 -23.45
C PRO A 89 -22.06 -11.68 -22.16
N PRO A 90 -22.68 -12.52 -21.31
CA PRO A 90 -22.04 -13.03 -20.11
C PRO A 90 -20.76 -13.80 -20.47
N TYR A 91 -19.79 -13.74 -19.55
CA TYR A 91 -18.52 -14.43 -19.72
C TYR A 91 -18.70 -15.96 -19.79
N ASN A 92 -18.03 -16.60 -20.75
CA ASN A 92 -18.21 -18.01 -21.07
C ASN A 92 -17.33 -18.98 -20.24
N GLY A 93 -16.48 -18.47 -19.34
CA GLY A 93 -15.63 -19.30 -18.48
C GLY A 93 -14.25 -19.67 -19.06
N PHE A 94 -13.94 -19.27 -20.29
CA PHE A 94 -12.66 -19.59 -20.94
C PHE A 94 -11.74 -18.36 -21.07
N GLY A 95 -10.43 -18.56 -20.92
CA GLY A 95 -9.43 -17.50 -21.07
C GLY A 95 -9.49 -16.45 -19.95
N SER A 96 -9.08 -15.21 -20.25
CA SER A 96 -9.30 -14.08 -19.34
C SER A 96 -10.56 -13.30 -19.74
N LEU A 97 -11.12 -12.56 -18.79
CA LEU A 97 -12.26 -11.68 -19.07
C LEU A 97 -11.92 -10.60 -20.10
N GLU A 98 -10.71 -10.05 -20.00
CA GLU A 98 -10.20 -9.05 -20.96
C GLU A 98 -10.11 -9.62 -22.38
N ASP A 99 -9.69 -10.87 -22.52
CA ASP A 99 -9.56 -11.59 -23.79
C ASP A 99 -10.94 -11.92 -24.39
N SER A 100 -11.87 -12.41 -23.57
CA SER A 100 -13.26 -12.66 -23.99
C SER A 100 -13.99 -11.37 -24.39
N LEU A 101 -13.74 -10.27 -23.67
CA LEU A 101 -14.26 -8.95 -24.03
C LEU A 101 -13.66 -8.46 -25.37
N ALA A 102 -12.38 -8.72 -25.62
CA ALA A 102 -11.75 -8.37 -26.89
C ALA A 102 -12.38 -9.14 -28.07
N SER A 103 -12.69 -10.44 -27.87
CA SER A 103 -13.40 -11.27 -28.84
C SER A 103 -14.82 -10.75 -29.14
N THR A 104 -15.53 -10.23 -28.13
CA THR A 104 -16.87 -9.65 -28.32
C THR A 104 -16.83 -8.35 -29.13
N LYS A 105 -15.78 -7.54 -28.97
CA LYS A 105 -15.68 -6.20 -29.57
C LYS A 105 -15.38 -6.21 -31.07
N SER A 106 -14.71 -7.24 -31.59
CA SER A 106 -14.21 -7.29 -32.96
C SER A 106 -14.22 -8.72 -33.49
N PHE A 107 -14.62 -8.90 -34.76
CA PHE A 107 -14.60 -10.20 -35.43
C PHE A 107 -13.21 -10.85 -35.45
N LEU A 108 -12.17 -10.04 -35.68
CA LEU A 108 -10.79 -10.46 -35.50
C LEU A 108 -10.36 -10.09 -34.08
N PRO A 109 -10.09 -11.06 -33.20
CA PRO A 109 -9.64 -10.77 -31.85
C PRO A 109 -8.30 -10.06 -31.91
N LYS A 110 -8.21 -8.93 -31.21
CA LYS A 110 -6.97 -8.20 -31.01
C LYS A 110 -6.50 -8.47 -29.58
N PRO A 111 -5.20 -8.73 -29.36
CA PRO A 111 -4.71 -8.92 -28.02
C PRO A 111 -5.00 -7.67 -27.17
N PRO A 112 -5.46 -7.84 -25.92
CA PRO A 112 -5.69 -6.71 -25.02
C PRO A 112 -4.39 -5.93 -24.83
N ARG A 113 -4.49 -4.60 -24.90
CA ARG A 113 -3.33 -3.73 -24.69
C ARG A 113 -3.04 -3.63 -23.20
N ALA A 114 -1.82 -3.96 -22.80
CA ALA A 114 -1.34 -3.70 -21.45
C ALA A 114 -1.01 -2.20 -21.28
N ASP A 115 -1.12 -1.71 -20.04
CA ASP A 115 -0.73 -0.35 -19.70
C ASP A 115 0.80 -0.23 -19.66
N PHE A 116 1.41 -0.01 -20.83
CA PHE A 116 2.87 0.06 -20.97
C PHE A 116 3.52 1.10 -20.07
N ALA A 117 2.88 2.26 -19.85
CA ALA A 117 3.39 3.29 -18.94
C ALA A 117 3.53 2.74 -17.51
N LYS A 118 2.49 2.08 -17.00
CA LYS A 118 2.50 1.42 -15.70
C LYS A 118 3.56 0.32 -15.65
N GLN A 119 3.71 -0.46 -16.73
CA GLN A 119 4.72 -1.51 -16.77
C GLN A 119 6.14 -0.97 -16.68
N VAL A 120 6.44 0.15 -17.35
CA VAL A 120 7.77 0.77 -17.32
C VAL A 120 8.06 1.42 -15.97
N ASP A 121 7.13 2.23 -15.45
CA ASP A 121 7.34 3.01 -14.22
C ASP A 121 7.44 2.14 -12.95
N TYR A 122 6.76 0.99 -12.97
CA TYR A 122 6.64 0.09 -11.83
C TYR A 122 7.32 -1.28 -12.05
N ALA A 123 8.10 -1.46 -13.13
CA ALA A 123 8.73 -2.74 -13.49
C ALA A 123 9.47 -3.42 -12.33
N THR A 124 10.25 -2.63 -11.58
CA THR A 124 11.09 -3.10 -10.48
C THR A 124 10.45 -2.94 -9.10
N LYS A 125 9.30 -2.26 -9.02
CA LYS A 125 8.67 -1.91 -7.74
C LYS A 125 7.74 -3.03 -7.29
N MET A 126 8.08 -3.64 -6.14
CA MET A 126 7.29 -4.69 -5.51
C MET A 126 7.06 -4.36 -4.04
N LEU A 127 5.81 -4.45 -3.61
CA LEU A 127 5.41 -4.27 -2.22
C LEU A 127 5.40 -5.63 -1.54
N ARG A 128 6.14 -5.77 -0.45
CA ARG A 128 6.25 -7.02 0.30
C ARG A 128 5.60 -6.85 1.67
N TYR A 129 4.72 -7.78 1.98
CA TYR A 129 3.98 -7.85 3.23
C TYR A 129 4.25 -9.19 3.89
N GLU A 130 4.29 -9.18 5.20
CA GLU A 130 4.26 -10.40 5.98
C GLU A 130 2.82 -10.74 6.35
N ALA A 131 2.47 -12.01 6.24
CA ALA A 131 1.15 -12.52 6.55
C ALA A 131 1.22 -13.83 7.32
N ARG A 132 0.17 -14.11 8.08
CA ARG A 132 -0.09 -15.40 8.72
C ARG A 132 -1.37 -16.00 8.18
N LEU A 133 -1.47 -17.33 8.19
CA LEU A 133 -2.69 -18.02 7.78
C LEU A 133 -3.75 -17.96 8.89
N ASP A 134 -4.98 -17.57 8.55
CA ASP A 134 -6.15 -17.64 9.44
C ASP A 134 -6.78 -19.05 9.33
N SER A 135 -6.09 -20.02 9.95
CA SER A 135 -6.50 -21.45 9.98
C SER A 135 -6.96 -21.83 11.38
N SER A 136 -7.93 -22.74 11.46
CA SER A 136 -8.39 -23.31 12.74
C SER A 136 -7.36 -24.26 13.37
N ARG A 137 -6.36 -24.71 12.59
CA ARG A 137 -5.35 -25.67 13.06
C ARG A 137 -4.24 -24.93 13.80
N PRO A 138 -3.93 -25.30 15.06
CA PRO A 138 -2.89 -24.62 15.83
C PRO A 138 -1.50 -24.78 15.23
N GLY A 139 -1.24 -25.88 14.49
CA GLY A 139 0.03 -26.10 13.79
C GLY A 139 0.29 -25.12 12.64
N ASP A 140 -0.74 -24.50 12.08
CA ASP A 140 -0.57 -23.48 11.02
C ASP A 140 -0.23 -22.09 11.59
N ALA A 141 -0.44 -21.86 12.89
CA ALA A 141 -0.27 -20.54 13.50
C ALA A 141 1.19 -20.06 13.50
N CYS A 142 2.16 -20.98 13.47
CA CYS A 142 3.58 -20.64 13.41
C CYS A 142 4.07 -20.35 11.97
N ARG A 143 3.27 -20.66 10.94
CA ARG A 143 3.67 -20.50 9.53
C ARG A 143 3.64 -19.03 9.14
N ARG A 144 4.76 -18.55 8.58
CA ARG A 144 4.93 -17.16 8.14
C ARG A 144 4.98 -17.12 6.62
N PHE A 145 4.21 -16.21 6.04
CA PHE A 145 4.10 -16.02 4.60
C PHE A 145 4.55 -14.62 4.22
N ILE A 146 5.20 -14.51 3.06
CA ILE A 146 5.58 -13.25 2.44
C ILE A 146 4.69 -13.08 1.22
N LEU A 147 3.78 -12.11 1.30
CA LEU A 147 2.93 -11.69 0.19
C LEU A 147 3.66 -10.60 -0.59
N SER A 148 3.95 -10.86 -1.86
CA SER A 148 4.57 -9.89 -2.77
C SER A 148 3.55 -9.41 -3.79
N TYR A 149 3.23 -8.12 -3.75
CA TYR A 149 2.37 -7.43 -4.72
C TYR A 149 3.25 -6.69 -5.73
N ARG A 150 3.02 -6.94 -7.02
CA ARG A 150 3.77 -6.26 -8.09
C ARG A 150 2.94 -5.16 -8.72
N LEU A 151 3.49 -3.95 -8.67
CA LEU A 151 2.78 -2.75 -9.12
C LEU A 151 2.65 -2.65 -10.64
N CYS A 152 3.44 -3.38 -11.44
CA CYS A 152 3.34 -3.32 -12.90
C CYS A 152 2.11 -4.06 -13.47
N ASP A 153 1.73 -5.21 -12.90
CA ASP A 153 0.67 -6.09 -13.44
C ASP A 153 -0.47 -6.38 -12.45
N ASP A 154 -0.40 -5.81 -11.24
CA ASP A 154 -1.31 -6.05 -10.11
C ASP A 154 -1.40 -7.53 -9.68
N MET A 155 -0.33 -8.28 -9.94
CA MET A 155 -0.24 -9.70 -9.59
C MET A 155 0.36 -9.88 -8.20
N ILE A 156 -0.20 -10.85 -7.48
CA ILE A 156 0.22 -11.25 -6.14
C ILE A 156 0.91 -12.61 -6.24
N SER A 157 2.00 -12.76 -5.49
CA SER A 157 2.65 -14.05 -5.25
C SER A 157 2.88 -14.24 -3.76
N ILE A 158 2.66 -15.46 -3.27
CA ILE A 158 2.79 -15.78 -1.84
C ILE A 158 3.88 -16.82 -1.69
N TYR A 159 4.84 -16.54 -0.83
CA TYR A 159 5.95 -17.42 -0.49
C TYR A 159 5.91 -17.75 1.01
N GLU A 160 6.04 -19.02 1.35
CA GLU A 160 6.11 -19.50 2.72
C GLU A 160 7.56 -19.58 3.18
N THR A 161 7.88 -18.88 4.27
CA THR A 161 9.22 -18.89 4.85
C THR A 161 9.45 -20.21 5.59
N PRO A 162 10.50 -20.98 5.24
CA PRO A 162 10.78 -22.25 5.90
C PRO A 162 11.21 -22.04 7.35
N LEU A 163 10.59 -22.79 8.27
CA LEU A 163 10.90 -22.77 9.70
C LEU A 163 11.50 -24.12 10.12
N ARG A 164 12.66 -24.10 10.79
CA ARG A 164 13.30 -25.31 11.31
C ARG A 164 12.37 -26.02 12.29
N ASN A 165 12.32 -27.35 12.20
CA ASN A 165 11.52 -28.23 13.04
C ASN A 165 10.00 -27.97 13.00
N SER A 166 9.50 -27.22 12.02
CA SER A 166 8.06 -26.95 11.87
C SER A 166 7.30 -28.09 11.17
N GLY A 167 8.01 -29.00 10.50
CA GLY A 167 7.40 -30.02 9.64
C GLY A 167 6.90 -29.49 8.28
N PHE A 168 7.03 -28.18 8.02
CA PHE A 168 6.66 -27.57 6.75
C PHE A 168 7.93 -27.24 5.94
N PRO A 169 8.05 -27.73 4.69
CA PRO A 169 9.24 -27.48 3.86
C PRO A 169 9.37 -26.02 3.41
N GLY A 170 8.30 -25.21 3.50
CA GLY A 170 8.24 -23.87 2.95
C GLY A 170 8.23 -23.86 1.41
N GLY A 171 8.31 -22.67 0.82
CA GLY A 171 8.40 -22.48 -0.63
C GLY A 171 7.25 -21.66 -1.23
N THR A 172 7.08 -21.73 -2.55
CA THR A 172 6.06 -20.94 -3.25
C THR A 172 4.66 -21.49 -2.98
N PHE A 173 3.88 -20.79 -2.15
CA PHE A 173 2.49 -21.12 -1.86
C PHE A 173 1.57 -20.76 -3.04
N LEU A 174 1.75 -19.56 -3.61
CA LEU A 174 1.00 -19.09 -4.76
C LEU A 174 1.94 -18.45 -5.78
N ARG A 175 1.93 -18.97 -7.01
CA ARG A 175 2.57 -18.33 -8.17
C ARG A 175 1.79 -17.09 -8.58
N ARG A 176 2.47 -16.17 -9.29
CA ARG A 176 1.93 -14.87 -9.75
C ARG A 176 0.51 -15.04 -10.32
N ALA A 177 -0.48 -14.48 -9.63
CA ALA A 177 -1.87 -14.48 -10.05
C ALA A 177 -2.56 -13.18 -9.60
N ARG A 178 -3.57 -12.74 -10.35
CA ARG A 178 -4.48 -11.68 -9.88
C ARG A 178 -5.52 -12.30 -8.96
N ILE A 179 -5.75 -11.68 -7.81
CA ILE A 179 -6.64 -12.20 -6.78
C ILE A 179 -7.89 -11.33 -6.73
N ALA A 180 -9.04 -11.93 -6.97
CA ALA A 180 -10.34 -11.27 -6.91
C ALA A 180 -10.86 -11.22 -5.46
N LYS A 181 -11.55 -10.13 -5.10
CA LYS A 181 -12.15 -9.95 -3.78
C LYS A 181 -13.32 -10.93 -3.58
N PRO A 182 -13.52 -11.44 -2.34
CA PRO A 182 -14.65 -12.28 -2.01
C PRO A 182 -15.94 -11.46 -2.12
N GLY A 183 -16.78 -11.77 -3.10
CA GLY A 183 -18.01 -11.02 -3.40
C GLY A 183 -17.99 -10.27 -4.74
N SER A 184 -16.87 -10.31 -5.47
CA SER A 184 -16.88 -9.86 -6.87
C SER A 184 -17.58 -10.89 -7.76
N SER A 185 -18.36 -10.40 -8.74
CA SER A 185 -19.00 -11.28 -9.73
C SER A 185 -17.98 -11.69 -10.79
N VAL A 186 -18.22 -12.83 -11.43
CA VAL A 186 -17.35 -13.33 -12.52
C VAL A 186 -17.31 -12.33 -13.68
N GLU A 187 -18.40 -11.59 -13.94
CA GLU A 187 -18.46 -10.60 -15.02
C GLU A 187 -17.71 -9.30 -14.69
N ASN A 188 -17.70 -8.89 -13.42
CA ASN A 188 -17.04 -7.67 -12.95
C ASN A 188 -16.12 -7.99 -11.76
N PRO A 189 -14.97 -8.63 -12.01
CA PRO A 189 -14.03 -8.96 -10.96
C PRO A 189 -13.40 -7.68 -10.40
N VAL A 190 -13.48 -7.52 -9.09
CA VAL A 190 -12.75 -6.47 -8.37
C VAL A 190 -11.53 -7.13 -7.77
N TYR A 191 -10.34 -6.72 -8.22
CA TYR A 191 -9.08 -7.28 -7.74
C TYR A 191 -8.59 -6.55 -6.48
N TYR A 192 -7.79 -7.25 -5.66
CA TYR A 192 -7.10 -6.62 -4.53
C TYR A 192 -6.04 -5.63 -5.02
N GLY A 193 -5.99 -4.45 -4.41
CA GLY A 193 -4.98 -3.43 -4.65
C GLY A 193 -4.18 -3.10 -3.38
N PRO A 194 -3.14 -2.23 -3.49
CA PRO A 194 -2.32 -1.84 -2.34
C PRO A 194 -3.10 -1.15 -1.21
N ALA A 195 -4.21 -0.49 -1.54
CA ALA A 195 -5.08 0.17 -0.58
C ALA A 195 -5.85 -0.81 0.32
N ASP A 196 -6.00 -2.08 -0.09
CA ASP A 196 -6.67 -3.10 0.70
C ASP A 196 -5.75 -3.77 1.73
N PHE A 197 -4.44 -3.48 1.69
CA PHE A 197 -3.44 -4.09 2.58
C PHE A 197 -3.13 -3.19 3.78
N SER A 198 -4.03 -3.18 4.76
CA SER A 198 -3.77 -2.59 6.07
C SER A 198 -3.34 -3.63 7.10
N LEU A 199 -2.77 -3.16 8.21
CA LEU A 199 -2.35 -4.02 9.31
C LEU A 199 -3.56 -4.79 9.87
N GLY A 200 -3.46 -6.11 9.97
CA GLY A 200 -4.54 -6.98 10.46
C GLY A 200 -5.64 -7.29 9.45
N SER A 201 -5.59 -6.73 8.23
CA SER A 201 -6.58 -7.02 7.19
C SER A 201 -6.56 -8.47 6.74
N LYS A 202 -7.75 -9.00 6.46
CA LYS A 202 -7.99 -10.36 6.00
C LYS A 202 -8.12 -10.40 4.48
N ILE A 203 -7.23 -11.16 3.83
CA ILE A 203 -7.20 -11.35 2.39
C ILE A 203 -7.64 -12.79 2.09
N ASP A 204 -8.64 -12.96 1.24
CA ASP A 204 -9.05 -14.28 0.77
C ASP A 204 -8.33 -14.62 -0.53
N VAL A 205 -7.62 -15.73 -0.54
CA VAL A 205 -6.79 -16.20 -1.64
C VAL A 205 -7.16 -17.64 -1.97
N PHE A 206 -7.99 -17.82 -3.00
CA PHE A 206 -8.45 -19.14 -3.46
C PHE A 206 -8.99 -20.04 -2.32
N GLY A 207 -9.73 -19.45 -1.37
CA GLY A 207 -10.32 -20.15 -0.23
C GLY A 207 -9.42 -20.23 1.01
N SER A 208 -8.18 -19.75 0.94
CA SER A 208 -7.28 -19.59 2.08
C SER A 208 -7.26 -18.14 2.54
N ARG A 209 -7.54 -17.90 3.83
CA ARG A 209 -7.54 -16.54 4.40
C ARG A 209 -6.21 -16.21 5.03
N PHE A 210 -5.64 -15.07 4.67
CA PHE A 210 -4.38 -14.55 5.22
C PHE A 210 -4.64 -13.27 5.99
N ILE A 211 -3.98 -13.12 7.13
CA ILE A 211 -3.98 -11.88 7.92
C ILE A 211 -2.63 -11.21 7.72
N ILE A 212 -2.64 -9.95 7.27
CA ILE A 212 -1.43 -9.14 7.17
C ILE A 212 -0.93 -8.78 8.57
N THR A 213 0.33 -9.08 8.86
CA THR A 213 0.95 -8.87 10.17
C THR A 213 2.05 -7.81 10.15
N ASP A 214 2.74 -7.66 9.02
CA ASP A 214 3.82 -6.69 8.88
C ASP A 214 4.03 -6.27 7.42
N ALA A 215 4.85 -5.24 7.19
CA ALA A 215 5.23 -4.78 5.87
C ALA A 215 6.73 -4.46 5.79
N ASP A 216 7.25 -4.48 4.58
CA ASP A 216 8.61 -4.04 4.29
C ASP A 216 8.71 -2.51 4.34
N ALA A 217 9.87 -1.97 4.71
CA ALA A 217 10.10 -0.53 4.81
C ALA A 217 9.90 0.19 3.46
N PHE A 218 10.12 -0.52 2.34
CA PHE A 218 9.84 -0.01 1.00
C PHE A 218 8.35 0.31 0.79
N VAL A 219 7.46 -0.49 1.38
CA VAL A 219 6.00 -0.27 1.27
C VAL A 219 5.64 1.08 1.86
N ILE A 220 6.18 1.40 3.02
CA ILE A 220 5.89 2.65 3.73
C ILE A 220 6.35 3.84 2.90
N LYS A 221 7.59 3.81 2.41
CA LYS A 221 8.13 4.85 1.51
C LYS A 221 7.29 5.03 0.25
N PHE A 222 6.80 3.91 -0.31
CA PHE A 222 5.96 3.93 -1.49
C PHE A 222 4.60 4.59 -1.22
N LEU A 223 3.96 4.25 -0.11
CA LEU A 223 2.69 4.83 0.31
C LEU A 223 2.83 6.33 0.61
N GLU A 224 3.93 6.73 1.24
CA GLU A 224 4.25 8.14 1.51
C GLU A 224 4.47 8.95 0.22
N ALA A 225 5.18 8.38 -0.75
CA ALA A 225 5.39 9.01 -2.05
C ALA A 225 4.11 9.17 -2.87
N ASN A 226 3.08 8.36 -2.59
CA ASN A 226 1.80 8.36 -3.30
C ASN A 226 0.64 8.66 -2.35
N ARG A 227 0.83 9.60 -1.41
CA ARG A 227 -0.15 9.92 -0.37
C ARG A 227 -1.54 10.27 -0.91
N ASP A 228 -1.62 10.87 -2.10
CA ASP A 228 -2.89 11.26 -2.73
C ASP A 228 -3.78 10.06 -3.10
N GLN A 229 -3.20 8.86 -3.25
CA GLN A 229 -3.91 7.65 -3.66
C GLN A 229 -4.33 6.76 -2.48
N PHE A 230 -3.82 7.02 -1.28
CA PHE A 230 -3.99 6.15 -0.11
C PHE A 230 -4.62 6.91 1.06
N SER A 231 -5.30 6.19 1.96
CA SER A 231 -5.84 6.80 3.17
C SER A 231 -4.72 7.16 4.15
N ASP A 232 -4.84 8.32 4.79
CA ASP A 232 -3.89 8.77 5.80
C ASP A 232 -3.80 7.81 7.00
N GLU A 233 -4.93 7.17 7.35
CA GLU A 233 -4.99 6.15 8.40
C GLU A 233 -4.06 4.96 8.11
N LEU A 234 -4.04 4.49 6.86
CA LEU A 234 -3.22 3.35 6.45
C LEU A 234 -1.72 3.67 6.56
N ILE A 235 -1.33 4.88 6.17
CA ILE A 235 0.05 5.35 6.26
C ILE A 235 0.49 5.46 7.72
N GLN A 236 -0.38 6.01 8.59
CA GLN A 236 -0.09 6.12 10.02
C GLN A 236 0.03 4.77 10.71
N CYS A 237 -0.85 3.80 10.39
CA CYS A 237 -0.77 2.44 10.91
C CYS A 237 0.59 1.80 10.61
N TRP A 238 1.07 1.94 9.36
CA TRP A 238 2.34 1.36 8.96
C TRP A 238 3.54 2.09 9.57
N ARG A 239 3.47 3.41 9.76
CA ARG A 239 4.52 4.17 10.48
C ARG A 239 4.65 3.72 11.93
N ALA A 240 3.55 3.59 12.66
CA ALA A 240 3.56 3.12 14.04
C ALA A 240 4.15 1.70 14.15
N ARG A 241 3.83 0.83 13.18
CA ARG A 241 4.39 -0.52 13.14
C ARG A 241 5.90 -0.53 12.88
N LEU A 242 6.40 0.37 12.02
CA LEU A 242 7.83 0.50 11.76
C LEU A 242 8.61 0.91 13.02
N THR A 243 8.10 1.89 13.76
CA THR A 243 8.75 2.36 15.00
C THR A 243 8.80 1.26 16.06
N GLU A 244 7.71 0.51 16.24
CA GLU A 244 7.67 -0.66 17.15
C GLU A 244 8.72 -1.71 16.76
N LYS A 245 8.85 -1.97 15.46
CA LYS A 245 9.80 -2.95 14.93
C LYS A 245 11.24 -2.53 15.14
N GLU A 246 11.57 -1.26 14.90
CA GLU A 246 12.90 -0.72 15.16
C GLU A 246 13.27 -0.78 16.65
N GLU A 247 12.32 -0.53 17.55
CA GLU A 247 12.51 -0.69 18.99
C GLU A 247 12.76 -2.14 19.39
N GLN A 248 11.96 -3.06 18.85
CA GLN A 248 12.16 -4.50 19.07
C GLN A 248 13.53 -4.95 18.55
N ASP A 249 13.94 -4.53 17.36
CA ASP A 249 15.23 -4.90 16.78
C ASP A 249 16.39 -4.34 17.61
N ARG A 250 16.32 -3.07 18.06
CA ARG A 250 17.29 -2.48 19.01
C ARG A 250 17.38 -3.29 20.31
N ALA A 251 16.24 -3.68 20.88
CA ALA A 251 16.21 -4.50 22.08
C ALA A 251 16.84 -5.88 21.85
N HIS A 252 16.49 -6.59 20.77
CA HIS A 252 17.08 -7.89 20.43
C HIS A 252 18.59 -7.80 20.16
N GLN A 253 19.06 -6.70 19.56
CA GLN A 253 20.47 -6.48 19.28
C GLN A 253 21.26 -6.24 20.58
N SER A 254 20.69 -5.50 21.54
CA SER A 254 21.28 -5.31 22.86
C SER A 254 21.40 -6.63 23.65
N VAL A 255 20.41 -7.52 23.55
CA VAL A 255 20.44 -8.85 24.19
C VAL A 255 21.45 -9.78 23.51
N LYS A 256 21.56 -9.73 22.17
CA LYS A 256 22.58 -10.51 21.44
C LYS A 256 24.00 -10.07 21.76
N GLN A 257 24.25 -8.76 21.93
CA GLN A 257 25.56 -8.26 22.34
C GLN A 257 25.97 -8.75 23.74
N LYS A 258 25.01 -8.93 24.66
CA LYS A 258 25.26 -9.53 25.97
C LYS A 258 25.56 -11.03 25.92
N ASN A 259 25.02 -11.75 24.93
CA ASN A 259 25.08 -13.22 24.82
C ASN A 259 26.02 -13.71 23.69
N VAL A 260 27.15 -13.04 23.45
CA VAL A 260 28.14 -13.53 22.47
C VAL A 260 28.97 -14.66 23.10
N LYS A 261 29.09 -15.80 22.40
CA LYS A 261 30.00 -16.89 22.79
C LYS A 261 31.44 -16.37 22.89
N GLY A 262 31.99 -16.36 24.11
CA GLY A 262 33.34 -15.86 24.40
C GLY A 262 33.41 -14.41 24.88
N GLY A 263 32.28 -13.72 25.06
CA GLY A 263 32.23 -12.47 25.81
C GLY A 263 32.51 -12.73 27.31
N PRO A 264 32.96 -11.71 28.07
CA PRO A 264 33.11 -11.84 29.51
C PRO A 264 31.75 -12.23 30.10
N VAL A 265 31.68 -13.42 30.69
CA VAL A 265 30.47 -13.92 31.34
C VAL A 265 30.24 -13.00 32.53
N GLU A 266 29.19 -12.17 32.49
CA GLU A 266 28.69 -11.46 33.66
C GLU A 266 28.03 -12.51 34.57
N VAL A 267 28.86 -13.23 35.32
CA VAL A 267 28.40 -14.19 36.31
C VAL A 267 27.64 -13.38 37.36
N ARG A 268 26.31 -13.51 37.40
CA ARG A 268 25.52 -13.01 38.54
C ARG A 268 25.87 -13.87 39.74
N ARG A 269 26.95 -13.50 40.43
CA ARG A 269 27.45 -14.18 41.64
C ARG A 269 26.39 -13.99 42.73
N HIS A 270 26.00 -15.08 43.39
CA HIS A 270 25.13 -14.99 44.55
C HIS A 270 25.93 -14.42 45.74
N GLU A 271 25.26 -13.73 46.67
CA GLU A 271 25.92 -13.04 47.81
C GLU A 271 26.81 -13.98 48.64
N GLY A 272 26.46 -15.27 48.75
CA GLY A 272 27.27 -16.28 49.46
C GLY A 272 28.61 -16.62 48.77
N ASP A 273 28.63 -16.72 47.43
CA ASP A 273 29.86 -17.02 46.68
C ASP A 273 30.87 -15.86 46.76
N MET A 274 30.37 -14.63 46.87
CA MET A 274 31.22 -13.44 47.04
C MET A 274 31.96 -13.44 48.38
N LEU A 275 31.28 -13.83 49.46
CA LEU A 275 31.86 -13.94 50.80
C LEU A 275 32.95 -15.02 50.86
N ASP A 276 32.73 -16.17 50.22
CA ASP A 276 33.71 -17.26 50.19
C ASP A 276 34.98 -16.88 49.41
N MET A 277 34.82 -16.21 48.26
CA MET A 277 35.96 -15.70 47.49
C MET A 277 36.72 -14.58 48.21
N MET A 278 36.01 -13.70 48.93
CA MET A 278 36.62 -12.68 49.78
C MET A 278 37.43 -13.31 50.92
N ASN A 279 36.89 -14.35 51.57
CA ASN A 279 37.58 -15.11 52.60
C ASN A 279 38.81 -15.84 52.03
N GLU A 280 38.72 -16.40 50.83
CA GLU A 280 39.86 -17.04 50.16
C GLU A 280 40.96 -16.01 49.86
N LEU A 281 40.61 -14.85 49.31
CA LEU A 281 41.55 -13.75 49.05
C LEU A 281 42.21 -13.27 50.35
N LYS A 282 41.44 -13.13 51.43
CA LYS A 282 41.96 -12.83 52.78
C LYS A 282 42.97 -13.88 53.25
N THR A 283 42.67 -15.17 53.10
CA THR A 283 43.60 -16.24 53.51
C THR A 283 44.87 -16.28 52.66
N GLN A 284 44.80 -16.00 51.36
CA GLN A 284 45.96 -15.93 50.48
C GLN A 284 46.85 -14.73 50.80
N LEU A 285 46.24 -13.56 51.03
CA LEU A 285 46.95 -12.36 51.47
C LEU A 285 47.61 -12.56 52.83
N LYS A 286 46.95 -13.23 53.79
CA LYS A 286 47.55 -13.62 55.08
C LYS A 286 48.73 -14.57 54.92
N LYS A 287 48.61 -15.61 54.08
CA LYS A 287 49.70 -16.58 53.83
C LYS A 287 50.93 -15.92 53.21
N MET A 288 50.74 -14.91 52.36
CA MET A 288 51.83 -14.14 51.75
C MET A 288 52.41 -13.08 52.70
N ALA A 289 51.59 -12.53 53.59
CA ALA A 289 51.96 -11.50 54.58
C ALA A 289 52.52 -12.06 55.90
N ILE A 290 52.93 -13.33 55.92
CA ILE A 290 53.60 -13.89 57.09
C ILE A 290 54.97 -13.18 57.25
N THR A 291 55.09 -12.37 58.30
CA THR A 291 56.29 -12.09 59.13
C THR A 291 57.10 -10.78 59.04
N ASP A 292 56.54 -9.61 58.67
CA ASP A 292 57.11 -8.35 59.24
C ASP A 292 56.22 -7.10 59.12
N LYS A 293 56.07 -6.34 60.22
CA LYS A 293 55.28 -5.08 60.24
C LYS A 293 55.85 -4.01 59.31
N THR A 294 57.17 -4.01 59.14
CA THR A 294 57.92 -3.09 58.27
C THR A 294 57.60 -3.30 56.79
N ARG A 295 57.35 -4.54 56.38
CA ARG A 295 57.08 -4.92 54.99
C ARG A 295 55.68 -4.49 54.53
N LEU A 296 54.69 -4.51 55.43
CA LEU A 296 53.34 -4.02 55.15
C LEU A 296 53.33 -2.50 54.90
N ASP A 297 54.10 -1.75 55.68
CA ASP A 297 54.24 -0.30 55.51
C ASP A 297 54.96 0.05 54.21
N GLU A 298 56.04 -0.67 53.89
CA GLU A 298 56.73 -0.52 52.60
C GLU A 298 55.83 -0.88 51.42
N MET A 299 55.00 -1.92 51.55
CA MET A 299 54.03 -2.28 50.52
C MET A 299 52.98 -1.17 50.36
N PHE A 300 52.41 -0.65 51.44
CA PHE A 300 51.48 0.46 51.38
C PHE A 300 52.10 1.69 50.70
N LEU A 301 53.34 2.05 51.06
CA LEU A 301 54.10 3.16 50.47
C LEU A 301 54.41 2.96 48.98
N ARG A 302 54.69 1.73 48.54
CA ARG A 302 54.97 1.41 47.12
C ARG A 302 53.74 1.56 46.23
N TYR A 303 52.55 1.30 46.77
CA TYR A 303 51.31 1.34 46.01
C TYR A 303 50.48 2.62 46.23
N ASN A 304 50.82 3.42 47.24
CA ASN A 304 50.30 4.77 47.44
C ASN A 304 51.05 5.79 46.57
N LYS A 305 50.82 5.72 45.25
CA LYS A 305 51.49 6.58 44.25
C LYS A 305 51.22 8.07 44.47
N ASP A 306 50.05 8.42 45.03
CA ASP A 306 49.58 9.79 45.15
C ASP A 306 50.04 10.49 46.44
N ARG A 307 50.67 9.75 47.37
CA ARG A 307 51.09 10.24 48.71
C ARG A 307 49.95 10.83 49.55
N LEU A 308 48.70 10.55 49.21
CA LEU A 308 47.52 11.08 49.87
C LEU A 308 47.17 10.32 51.16
N GLY A 309 47.92 9.27 51.51
CA GLY A 309 47.68 8.47 52.71
C GLY A 309 46.57 7.41 52.57
N PHE A 310 46.01 7.25 51.37
CA PHE A 310 44.95 6.27 51.05
C PHE A 310 45.32 5.41 49.84
N ILE A 311 44.71 4.22 49.76
CA ILE A 311 44.76 3.33 48.58
C ILE A 311 43.35 3.22 47.99
N ASP A 312 43.24 3.52 46.70
CA ASP A 312 42.02 3.44 45.90
C ASP A 312 41.91 2.05 45.21
N ILE A 313 40.71 1.69 44.73
CA ILE A 313 40.40 0.40 44.07
C ILE A 313 41.40 0.09 42.93
N GLU A 314 41.80 1.08 42.14
CA GLU A 314 42.74 0.89 41.03
C GLU A 314 44.15 0.50 41.51
N ASN A 315 44.62 1.11 42.60
CA ASN A 315 45.90 0.77 43.21
C ASN A 315 45.84 -0.60 43.89
N LEU A 316 44.69 -0.97 44.47
CA LEU A 316 44.43 -2.30 45.01
C LEU A 316 44.42 -3.38 43.90
N LYS A 317 43.81 -3.09 42.74
CA LYS A 317 43.85 -3.95 41.54
C LYS A 317 45.28 -4.15 41.04
N ASP A 318 46.07 -3.08 40.97
CA ASP A 318 47.49 -3.13 40.59
C ASP A 318 48.31 -3.99 41.56
N MET A 319 48.02 -3.91 42.87
CA MET A 319 48.63 -4.74 43.89
C MET A 319 48.25 -6.22 43.69
N CYS A 320 46.96 -6.55 43.56
CA CYS A 320 46.49 -7.92 43.36
C CYS A 320 47.06 -8.55 42.09
N ARG A 321 47.14 -7.80 40.97
CA ARG A 321 47.76 -8.27 39.72
C ARG A 321 49.23 -8.64 39.90
N LYS A 322 50.01 -7.83 40.63
CA LYS A 322 51.44 -8.12 40.90
C LYS A 322 51.64 -9.28 41.87
N MET A 323 50.68 -9.50 42.78
CA MET A 323 50.68 -10.62 43.72
C MET A 323 50.08 -11.91 43.13
N GLN A 324 49.73 -11.91 41.83
CA GLN A 324 49.07 -13.02 41.12
C GLN A 324 47.72 -13.44 41.74
N LEU A 325 47.02 -12.50 42.38
CA LEU A 325 45.68 -12.69 42.92
C LEU A 325 44.63 -12.25 41.88
N PRO A 326 43.48 -12.94 41.79
CA PRO A 326 42.42 -12.57 40.83
C PRO A 326 41.90 -11.15 41.13
N PRO A 327 42.03 -10.19 40.19
CA PRO A 327 41.66 -8.79 40.41
C PRO A 327 40.16 -8.59 40.09
N ASP A 328 39.30 -9.35 40.75
CA ASP A 328 37.85 -9.28 40.53
C ASP A 328 37.28 -8.00 41.15
N GLU A 329 36.68 -7.14 40.34
CA GLU A 329 36.24 -5.81 40.78
C GLU A 329 35.18 -5.89 41.89
N ASP A 330 34.23 -6.83 41.78
CA ASP A 330 33.15 -7.01 42.74
C ASP A 330 33.67 -7.44 44.13
N VAL A 331 34.71 -8.29 44.16
CA VAL A 331 35.32 -8.79 45.41
C VAL A 331 36.19 -7.72 46.07
N LEU A 332 36.91 -6.94 45.26
CA LEU A 332 37.72 -5.81 45.75
C LEU A 332 36.86 -4.66 46.26
N ASN A 333 35.70 -4.41 45.63
CA ASN A 333 34.72 -3.43 46.11
C ASN A 333 34.08 -3.88 47.43
N ALA A 334 33.66 -5.15 47.54
CA ALA A 334 33.14 -5.69 48.80
C ALA A 334 34.17 -5.61 49.95
N LEU A 335 35.45 -5.85 49.65
CA LEU A 335 36.55 -5.71 50.61
C LEU A 335 36.75 -4.26 51.07
N LEU A 336 36.61 -3.30 50.15
CA LEU A 336 36.71 -1.87 50.47
C LEU A 336 35.46 -1.34 51.18
N ASP A 337 34.29 -1.95 50.99
CA ASP A 337 33.08 -1.64 51.75
C ASP A 337 33.14 -2.19 53.19
N GLU A 338 33.80 -3.33 53.43
CA GLU A 338 33.96 -3.91 54.77
C GLU A 338 35.03 -3.19 55.62
N TYR A 339 36.16 -2.80 55.02
CA TYR A 339 37.33 -2.27 55.76
C TYR A 339 37.70 -0.81 55.42
N GLY A 340 37.16 -0.26 54.33
CA GLY A 340 37.44 1.10 53.87
C GLY A 340 36.34 2.11 54.22
N THR A 341 36.54 3.33 53.77
CA THR A 341 35.58 4.44 53.88
C THR A 341 35.49 5.10 52.51
N GLU A 342 34.28 5.14 51.93
CA GLU A 342 34.02 5.73 50.59
C GLU A 342 34.89 5.15 49.46
N GLY A 343 35.11 3.83 49.44
CA GLY A 343 35.89 3.16 48.38
C GLY A 343 37.42 3.38 48.47
N ARG A 344 37.90 3.89 49.61
CA ARG A 344 39.32 4.13 49.90
C ARG A 344 39.73 3.52 51.23
N MET A 345 40.96 3.03 51.31
CA MET A 345 41.51 2.40 52.52
C MET A 345 42.73 3.17 53.03
N SER A 346 42.70 3.60 54.29
CA SER A 346 43.83 4.25 54.98
C SER A 346 44.89 3.24 55.43
N LEU A 347 46.09 3.72 55.78
CA LEU A 347 47.19 2.88 56.25
C LEU A 347 46.82 2.06 57.50
N GLU A 348 46.06 2.64 58.44
CA GLU A 348 45.62 1.95 59.65
C GLU A 348 44.57 0.87 59.36
N GLN A 349 43.65 1.14 58.44
CA GLN A 349 42.66 0.17 57.96
C GLN A 349 43.33 -0.97 57.20
N PHE A 350 44.32 -0.65 56.36
CA PHE A 350 45.14 -1.62 55.66
C PHE A 350 45.89 -2.54 56.63
N ARG A 351 46.51 -1.99 57.69
CA ARG A 351 47.16 -2.81 58.72
C ARG A 351 46.17 -3.73 59.44
N LYS A 352 45.00 -3.21 59.85
CA LYS A 352 43.95 -4.00 60.51
C LYS A 352 43.44 -5.15 59.65
N PHE A 353 43.36 -4.95 58.33
CA PHE A 353 42.97 -6.00 57.38
C PHE A 353 43.95 -7.19 57.38
N PHE A 354 45.26 -6.94 57.54
CA PHE A 354 46.28 -8.00 57.58
C PHE A 354 46.52 -8.57 59.00
N GLU A 355 46.14 -7.87 60.07
CA GLU A 355 46.35 -8.30 61.46
C GLU A 355 45.21 -9.17 62.05
N LEU A 356 43.99 -9.15 61.49
CA LEU A 356 42.81 -9.94 61.92
C LEU A 356 42.54 -11.14 61.01
#